data_AF-A0A1H5DNT9-F1
#
_entry.id   AF-A0A1H5DNT9-F1
#
_cell.length_a   1.000
_cell.length_b   1.000
_cell.length_c   1.000
_cell.angle_alpha   90.00
_cell.angle_beta   90.00
_cell.angle_gamma   90.00
#
_symmetry.space_group_name_H-M   'P 1'
#
loop_
_entity.id
_entity.type
_entity.pdbx_description
1 polymer ?
#
loop_
_entity_poly.entity_id
_entity_poly.type
_entity_poly.pdbx_seq_one_letter_code
_entity_poly.pdbx_strand_id
1 'polypeptide(L)'
;MTDDATAAMRYKEIIALSRGSAENLRAWELARAEALTTEIEEAEAAIEAATERETRAAERATRWWKMALHNIQGLTWLTPGDDPRPVPTARAAYLERYLEEVKPSYQELVQAVLALGWRAKRAAAKQRGEQPPV
;
A
#
# COMPACT_ATOMS: atom_id res chain seq x y z
N MET A 1 49.87 -19.56 58.40
CA MET A 1 49.62 -18.28 57.71
C MET A 1 49.51 -18.51 56.19
N THR A 2 48.45 -19.19 55.73
CA THR A 2 48.33 -19.59 54.31
C THR A 2 46.89 -19.55 53.79
N ASP A 3 45.91 -19.76 54.66
CA ASP A 3 44.48 -19.72 54.28
C ASP A 3 43.99 -18.30 53.93
N ASP A 4 44.39 -17.29 54.71
CA ASP A 4 43.95 -15.90 54.53
C ASP A 4 44.45 -15.29 53.21
N ALA A 5 45.68 -15.62 52.81
CA ALA A 5 46.25 -15.20 51.53
C ALA A 5 45.51 -15.84 50.34
N THR A 6 45.01 -17.07 50.51
CA THR A 6 44.27 -17.81 49.49
C THR A 6 42.82 -17.31 49.39
N ALA A 7 42.18 -16.97 50.51
CA ALA A 7 40.86 -16.36 50.54
C ALA A 7 40.85 -14.97 49.88
N ALA A 8 41.86 -14.14 50.16
CA ALA A 8 42.01 -12.82 49.54
C ALA A 8 42.21 -12.91 48.01
N MET A 9 42.98 -13.89 47.53
CA MET A 9 43.15 -14.13 46.09
C MET A 9 41.84 -14.56 45.41
N ARG A 10 41.11 -15.52 45.98
CA ARG A 10 39.81 -15.96 45.46
C ARG A 10 38.78 -14.83 45.43
N TYR A 11 38.77 -13.99 46.47
CA TYR A 11 37.90 -12.81 46.49
C TYR A 11 38.24 -11.85 45.35
N LYS A 12 39.53 -11.59 45.11
CA LYS A 12 39.98 -10.73 43.99
C LYS A 12 39.56 -11.30 42.63
N GLU A 13 39.65 -12.62 42.44
CA GLU A 13 39.20 -13.30 41.22
C GLU A 13 37.69 -13.16 41.01
N ILE A 14 36.89 -13.34 42.07
CA ILE A 14 35.43 -13.16 42.01
C ILE A 14 35.07 -11.72 41.64
N ILE A 15 35.73 -10.73 42.24
CA ILE A 15 35.50 -9.31 41.93
C ILE A 15 35.94 -8.96 40.51
N ALA A 16 37.05 -9.53 40.02
CA ALA A 16 37.49 -9.33 38.65
C ALA A 16 36.48 -9.92 37.64
N LEU A 17 35.97 -11.12 37.92
CA LEU A 17 34.92 -11.77 37.13
C LEU A 17 33.63 -10.95 37.15
N SER A 18 33.18 -10.50 38.32
CA SER A 18 31.95 -9.71 38.42
C SER A 18 32.07 -8.39 37.65
N ARG A 19 33.24 -7.74 37.71
CA ARG A 19 33.51 -6.52 36.94
C ARG A 19 33.48 -6.78 35.44
N GLY A 20 34.15 -7.84 34.98
CA GLY A 20 34.14 -8.22 33.55
C GLY A 20 32.74 -8.58 33.06
N SER A 21 31.95 -9.31 33.85
CA SER A 21 30.55 -9.61 33.51
C SER A 21 29.68 -8.35 33.43
N ALA A 22 29.86 -7.39 34.34
CA ALA A 22 29.13 -6.13 34.31
C ALA A 22 29.50 -5.27 33.09
N GLU A 23 30.78 -5.24 32.71
CA GLU A 23 31.24 -4.56 31.49
C GLU A 23 30.67 -5.22 30.23
N ASN A 24 30.69 -6.56 30.16
CA ASN A 24 30.11 -7.32 29.05
C ASN A 24 28.59 -7.09 28.93
N LEU A 25 27.87 -7.06 30.05
CA LEU A 25 26.44 -6.78 30.06
C LEU A 25 26.16 -5.38 29.52
N ARG A 26 26.88 -4.36 29.99
CA ARG A 26 26.71 -2.99 29.49
C ARG A 26 27.00 -2.87 28.00
N ALA A 27 28.06 -3.52 27.52
CA ALA A 27 28.39 -3.53 26.11
C ALA A 27 27.29 -4.20 25.28
N TRP A 28 26.74 -5.31 25.77
CA TRP A 28 25.61 -5.99 25.14
C TRP A 28 24.33 -5.15 25.15
N GLU A 29 24.00 -4.50 26.26
CA GLU A 29 22.83 -3.63 26.39
C GLU A 29 22.92 -2.44 25.41
N LEU A 30 24.09 -1.82 25.28
CA LEU A 30 24.32 -0.74 24.32
C LEU A 30 24.14 -1.24 22.87
N ALA A 31 24.81 -2.34 22.51
CA ALA A 31 24.69 -2.91 21.17
C ALA A 31 23.24 -3.34 20.85
N ARG A 32 22.51 -3.84 21.86
CA ARG A 32 21.09 -4.21 21.69
C ARG A 32 20.20 -2.99 21.53
N ALA A 33 20.46 -1.91 22.26
CA ALA A 33 19.73 -0.65 22.12
C ALA A 33 19.94 -0.03 20.74
N GLU A 34 21.17 -0.03 20.24
CA GLU A 34 21.50 0.42 18.88
C GLU A 34 20.79 -0.43 17.82
N ALA A 35 20.86 -1.77 17.92
CA ALA A 35 20.18 -2.67 17.00
C ALA A 35 18.65 -2.46 16.98
N LEU A 36 18.03 -2.31 18.15
CA LEU A 36 16.59 -2.03 18.25
C LEU A 36 16.22 -0.67 17.65
N THR A 37 17.09 0.34 17.81
CA THR A 37 16.87 1.67 17.22
C THR A 37 16.86 1.57 15.70
N THR A 38 17.84 0.88 15.12
CA THR A 38 17.88 0.62 13.67
C THR A 38 16.67 -0.18 13.18
N GLU A 39 16.28 -1.25 13.89
CA GLU A 39 15.09 -2.05 13.54
C GLU A 39 13.81 -1.19 13.55
N ILE A 40 13.68 -0.26 14.51
CA ILE A 40 12.54 0.67 14.59
C ILE A 40 12.56 1.66 13.42
N GLU A 41 13.70 2.29 13.14
CA GLU A 41 13.85 3.24 12.04
C GLU A 41 13.53 2.59 10.68
N GLU A 42 14.00 1.35 10.46
CA GLU A 42 13.68 0.58 9.26
C GLU A 42 12.19 0.25 9.15
N ALA A 43 11.55 -0.12 10.27
CA ALA A 43 10.12 -0.40 10.31
C ALA A 43 9.28 0.86 10.06
N GLU A 44 9.65 2.00 10.64
CA GLU A 44 9.00 3.29 10.40
C GLU A 44 9.11 3.70 8.93
N ALA A 45 10.29 3.58 8.33
CA ALA A 45 10.49 3.87 6.91
C ALA A 45 9.64 2.95 6.01
N ALA A 46 9.51 1.67 6.37
CA ALA A 46 8.67 0.72 5.64
C ALA A 46 7.17 1.07 5.74
N ILE A 47 6.71 1.49 6.92
CA ILE A 47 5.32 1.95 7.13
C ILE A 47 5.03 3.20 6.32
N GLU A 48 5.93 4.18 6.33
CA GLU A 48 5.77 5.42 5.57
C GLU A 48 5.68 5.13 4.06
N ALA A 49 6.58 4.30 3.54
CA ALA A 49 6.57 3.89 2.13
C ALA A 49 5.30 3.13 1.74
N ALA A 50 4.76 2.29 2.64
CA ALA A 50 3.50 1.58 2.41
C ALA A 50 2.30 2.54 2.41
N THR A 51 2.26 3.49 3.33
CA THR A 51 1.20 4.50 3.47
C THR A 51 1.16 5.44 2.26
N GLU A 52 2.33 5.88 1.79
CA GLU A 52 2.44 6.70 0.59
C GLU A 52 1.93 5.93 -0.65
N ARG A 53 2.29 4.64 -0.77
CA ARG A 53 1.82 3.79 -1.87
C ARG A 53 0.30 3.61 -1.85
N GLU A 54 -0.28 3.39 -0.68
CA GLU A 54 -1.74 3.30 -0.51
C GLU A 54 -2.43 4.61 -0.91
N THR A 55 -1.92 5.74 -0.45
CA THR A 55 -2.46 7.07 -0.77
C THR A 55 -2.47 7.32 -2.27
N ARG A 56 -1.32 7.09 -2.94
CA ARG A 56 -1.20 7.25 -4.41
C ARG A 56 -2.15 6.32 -5.17
N ALA A 57 -2.33 5.09 -4.70
CA ALA A 57 -3.26 4.14 -5.31
C ALA A 57 -4.73 4.60 -5.15
N ALA A 58 -5.11 5.06 -3.97
CA ALA A 58 -6.45 5.58 -3.69
C ALA A 58 -6.76 6.83 -4.53
N GLU A 59 -5.83 7.76 -4.64
CA GLU A 59 -5.96 8.95 -5.49
C GLU A 59 -6.15 8.59 -6.96
N ARG A 60 -5.34 7.64 -7.47
CA ARG A 60 -5.43 7.18 -8.85
C ARG A 60 -6.77 6.48 -9.12
N ALA A 61 -7.20 5.59 -8.23
CA ALA A 61 -8.50 4.92 -8.35
C ALA A 61 -9.66 5.93 -8.35
N THR A 62 -9.63 6.89 -7.42
CA THR A 62 -10.64 7.96 -7.34
C THR A 62 -10.68 8.82 -8.59
N ARG A 63 -9.52 9.13 -9.18
CA ARG A 63 -9.44 9.90 -10.42
C ARG A 63 -10.10 9.15 -11.58
N TRP A 64 -9.79 7.87 -11.76
CA TRP A 64 -10.41 7.05 -12.80
C TRP A 64 -11.93 6.90 -12.58
N TRP A 65 -12.34 6.72 -11.33
CA TRP A 65 -13.75 6.66 -10.98
C TRP A 65 -14.50 7.94 -11.38
N LYS A 66 -13.98 9.12 -11.02
CA LYS A 66 -14.57 10.41 -11.42
C LYS A 66 -14.66 10.58 -12.93
N MET A 67 -13.65 10.13 -13.67
CA MET A 67 -13.69 10.15 -15.14
C MET A 67 -14.77 9.22 -15.69
N ALA A 68 -14.92 8.03 -15.12
CA ALA A 68 -15.97 7.08 -15.49
C ALA A 68 -17.37 7.66 -15.21
N LEU A 69 -17.58 8.26 -14.03
CA LEU A 69 -18.82 8.95 -13.66
C LEU A 69 -19.20 10.04 -14.66
N HIS A 70 -18.24 10.90 -15.01
CA HIS A 70 -18.46 11.96 -15.99
C HIS A 70 -18.85 11.40 -17.36
N ASN A 71 -18.26 10.27 -17.78
CA ASN A 71 -18.57 9.63 -19.05
C ASN A 71 -20.01 9.10 -19.10
N ILE A 72 -20.50 8.53 -17.99
CA ILE A 72 -21.85 7.95 -17.92
C ILE A 72 -22.93 8.94 -17.49
N GLN A 73 -22.60 10.20 -17.18
CA GLN A 73 -23.54 11.19 -16.65
C GLN A 73 -24.77 11.43 -17.55
N GLY A 74 -24.64 11.21 -18.86
CA GLY A 74 -25.75 11.32 -19.81
C GLY A 74 -26.71 10.11 -19.83
N LEU A 75 -26.38 9.03 -19.11
CA LEU A 75 -27.16 7.79 -19.09
C LEU A 75 -28.12 7.79 -17.90
N THR A 76 -29.33 8.33 -18.10
CA THR A 76 -30.36 8.48 -17.05
C THR A 76 -30.89 7.17 -16.47
N TRP A 77 -30.68 6.04 -17.18
CA TRP A 77 -31.07 4.71 -16.74
C TRP A 77 -30.02 4.02 -15.87
N LEU A 78 -28.79 4.55 -15.81
CA LEU A 78 -27.69 3.95 -15.08
C LEU A 78 -27.45 4.75 -13.80
N THR A 79 -27.69 4.11 -12.66
CA THR A 79 -27.28 4.67 -11.36
C THR A 79 -25.83 4.28 -11.09
N PRO A 80 -24.91 5.23 -10.94
CA PRO A 80 -23.54 4.91 -10.57
C PRO A 80 -23.46 4.29 -9.17
N GLY A 81 -22.46 3.44 -8.95
CA GLY A 81 -22.18 2.85 -7.64
C GLY A 81 -21.55 3.84 -6.66
N ASP A 82 -21.19 3.33 -5.47
CA ASP A 82 -20.43 4.07 -4.47
C ASP A 82 -18.99 4.35 -4.93
N ASP A 83 -18.33 5.30 -4.26
CA ASP A 83 -16.91 5.54 -4.42
C ASP A 83 -16.07 4.27 -4.16
N PRO A 84 -14.93 4.11 -4.85
CA PRO A 84 -14.07 2.95 -4.69
C PRO A 84 -13.57 2.85 -3.25
N ARG A 85 -13.85 1.72 -2.61
CA ARG A 85 -13.40 1.40 -1.25
C ARG A 85 -12.28 0.36 -1.26
N PRO A 86 -11.35 0.40 -0.30
CA PRO A 86 -10.36 -0.65 -0.14
C PRO A 86 -11.02 -2.02 0.05
N VAL A 87 -10.52 -3.02 -0.66
CA VAL A 87 -11.01 -4.40 -0.56
C VAL A 87 -10.11 -5.17 0.41
N PRO A 88 -10.62 -5.64 1.56
CA PRO A 88 -9.79 -6.25 2.60
C PRO A 88 -9.19 -7.60 2.18
N THR A 89 -9.79 -8.26 1.19
CA THR A 89 -9.31 -9.53 0.64
C THR A 89 -8.33 -9.36 -0.54
N ALA A 90 -8.04 -8.12 -0.95
CA ALA A 90 -7.13 -7.87 -2.05
C ALA A 90 -5.68 -8.18 -1.63
N ARG A 91 -4.93 -8.79 -2.54
CA ARG A 91 -3.52 -9.09 -2.30
C ARG A 91 -2.68 -7.86 -2.63
N ALA A 92 -2.06 -7.27 -1.61
CA ALA A 92 -1.21 -6.09 -1.76
C ALA A 92 -0.09 -6.28 -2.80
N ALA A 93 0.45 -7.50 -2.92
CA ALA A 93 1.49 -7.84 -3.90
C ALA A 93 1.05 -7.66 -5.37
N TYR A 94 -0.25 -7.59 -5.65
CA TYR A 94 -0.77 -7.41 -7.01
C TYR A 94 -1.28 -5.99 -7.27
N LEU A 95 -0.98 -5.02 -6.40
CA LEU A 95 -1.46 -3.64 -6.54
C LEU A 95 -1.17 -3.04 -7.93
N GLU A 96 0.08 -3.14 -8.41
CA GLU A 96 0.44 -2.58 -9.71
C GLU A 96 -0.33 -3.24 -10.85
N ARG A 97 -0.49 -4.56 -10.80
CA ARG A 97 -1.30 -5.30 -11.78
C ARG A 97 -2.75 -4.83 -11.77
N TYR A 98 -3.35 -4.65 -10.59
CA TYR A 98 -4.71 -4.11 -10.49
C TYR A 98 -4.80 -2.70 -11.08
N LEU A 99 -3.81 -1.84 -10.85
CA LEU A 99 -3.77 -0.48 -11.41
C LEU A 99 -3.61 -0.48 -12.93
N GLU A 100 -2.85 -1.43 -13.49
CA GLU A 100 -2.69 -1.60 -14.94
C GLU A 100 -4.00 -2.00 -15.63
N GLU A 101 -4.83 -2.82 -14.98
CA GLU A 101 -6.12 -3.28 -15.49
C GLU A 101 -7.18 -2.15 -15.56
N VAL A 102 -7.02 -1.06 -14.80
CA VAL A 102 -7.99 0.05 -14.75
C VAL A 102 -8.09 0.78 -16.08
N LYS A 103 -6.96 1.08 -16.73
CA LYS A 103 -6.96 1.87 -17.98
C LYS A 103 -7.65 1.14 -19.14
N PRO A 104 -7.35 -0.15 -19.43
CA PRO A 104 -8.10 -0.92 -20.42
C PRO A 104 -9.59 -0.98 -20.11
N SER A 105 -9.96 -1.26 -18.85
CA SER A 105 -11.36 -1.32 -18.41
C SER A 105 -12.09 0.01 -18.64
N TYR A 106 -11.43 1.14 -18.37
CA TYR A 106 -11.98 2.46 -18.66
C TYR A 106 -12.15 2.70 -20.17
N GLN A 107 -11.20 2.26 -21.00
CA GLN A 107 -11.31 2.40 -22.46
C GLN A 107 -12.48 1.57 -23.00
N GLU A 108 -12.71 0.37 -22.48
CA GLU A 108 -13.87 -0.45 -22.82
C GLU A 108 -15.19 0.25 -22.47
N LEU A 109 -15.26 0.87 -21.27
CA LEU A 109 -16.41 1.69 -20.88
C LEU A 109 -16.65 2.83 -21.88
N VAL A 110 -15.61 3.58 -22.24
CA VAL A 110 -15.71 4.68 -23.23
C VAL A 110 -16.27 4.16 -24.56
N GLN A 111 -15.74 3.05 -25.07
CA GLN A 111 -16.22 2.48 -26.34
C GLN A 111 -17.66 2.00 -26.26
N ALA A 112 -18.07 1.40 -25.15
CA ALA A 112 -19.45 0.97 -24.93
C ALA A 112 -20.42 2.16 -24.91
N VAL A 113 -20.08 3.25 -24.21
CA VAL A 113 -20.89 4.48 -24.17
C VAL A 113 -21.01 5.11 -25.55
N LEU A 114 -19.90 5.22 -26.29
CA LEU A 114 -19.92 5.75 -27.66
C LEU A 114 -20.80 4.89 -28.58
N ALA A 115 -20.64 3.57 -28.55
CA ALA A 115 -21.43 2.64 -29.35
C ALA A 115 -22.94 2.76 -29.06
N LEU A 116 -23.32 2.99 -27.81
CA LEU A 116 -24.71 3.23 -27.42
C LEU A 116 -25.25 4.53 -28.03
N GLY A 117 -24.47 5.62 -27.98
CA GLY A 117 -24.83 6.90 -28.60
C GLY A 117 -25.06 6.79 -30.11
N TRP A 118 -24.18 6.05 -30.81
CA TRP A 118 -24.34 5.78 -32.25
C TRP A 118 -25.61 5.00 -32.58
N ARG A 119 -25.94 3.99 -31.76
CA ARG A 119 -27.18 3.20 -31.93
C ARG A 119 -28.43 4.05 -31.71
N ALA A 120 -28.44 4.90 -30.69
CA ALA A 120 -29.55 5.81 -30.43
C ALA A 120 -29.78 6.77 -31.61
N LYS A 121 -28.71 7.35 -32.18
CA LYS A 121 -28.79 8.23 -33.35
C LYS A 121 -29.34 7.51 -34.59
N ARG A 122 -28.88 6.27 -34.87
CA ARG A 122 -29.39 5.46 -35.98
C ARG A 122 -30.86 5.07 -35.81
N ALA A 123 -31.28 4.70 -34.59
CA ALA A 123 -32.67 4.39 -34.30
C ALA A 123 -33.58 5.61 -34.52
N ALA A 124 -33.15 6.80 -34.08
CA ALA A 124 -33.86 8.04 -34.31
C ALA A 124 -33.94 8.43 -35.80
N ALA A 125 -32.87 8.22 -36.58
CA ALA A 125 -32.86 8.48 -38.03
C ALA A 125 -33.82 7.52 -38.79
N LYS A 126 -33.83 6.23 -38.42
CA LYS A 126 -34.76 5.24 -38.98
C LYS A 126 -36.23 5.60 -38.69
N GLN A 127 -36.53 6.12 -37.51
CA GLN A 127 -37.87 6.60 -37.15
C GLN A 127 -38.29 7.86 -37.92
N ARG A 128 -37.33 8.70 -38.33
CA ARG A 128 -37.57 9.90 -39.16
C ARG A 128 -37.63 9.61 -40.67
N GLY A 129 -37.37 8.38 -41.10
CA GLY A 129 -37.37 8.00 -42.52
C GLY A 129 -36.17 8.52 -43.33
N GLU A 130 -35.15 9.07 -42.67
CA GLU A 130 -33.92 9.53 -43.34
C GLU A 130 -33.04 8.30 -43.65
N GLN A 131 -32.84 8.01 -44.94
CA GLN A 131 -31.86 7.00 -45.37
C GLN A 131 -30.44 7.48 -45.00
N PRO A 132 -29.58 6.60 -44.47
CA PRO A 132 -28.21 6.96 -44.14
C PRO A 132 -27.43 7.32 -45.42
N PRO A 133 -26.53 8.30 -45.39
CA PRO A 133 -25.68 8.60 -46.54
C PRO A 133 -24.76 7.40 -46.82
N VAL A 134 -24.58 7.13 -48.12
CA VAL A 134 -23.79 6.04 -48.71
C VAL A 134 -22.32 6.17 -48.35
#